data_AF-A0A420W9T2-F1
#
_entry.id   AF-A0A420W9T2-F1
#
_cell.length_a   1.000
_cell.length_b   1.000
_cell.length_c   1.000
_cell.angle_alpha   90.00
_cell.angle_beta   90.00
_cell.angle_gamma   90.00
#
_symmetry.space_group_name_H-M   'P 1'
#
loop_
_entity.id
_entity.type
_entity.pdbx_description
1 polymer ?
#
loop_
_entity_poly.entity_id
_entity_poly.type
_entity_poly.pdbx_seq_one_letter_code
_entity_poly.pdbx_strand_id
1 'polypeptide(L)'
;MEELDVREEDLLSDENGNYAYLTLGGILYTPSYLDSIDYSKCEHCERCLNLCETRGIDEEGKIVPDFPEICSGCRHCENVCPAKSVVARPIPIEEMKKRFRKYKSSKG
;
A
#
# COMPACT_ATOMS: atom_id res chain seq x y z
N MET A 1 8.65 1.95 22.62
CA MET A 1 8.45 1.06 21.47
C MET A 1 9.84 0.78 20.95
N GLU A 2 10.38 -0.41 21.16
CA GLU A 2 11.69 -0.76 20.59
C GLU A 2 11.60 -0.71 19.06
N GLU A 3 12.62 -0.15 18.42
CA GLU A 3 12.75 -0.25 16.98
C GLU A 3 12.98 -1.72 16.62
N LEU A 4 11.99 -2.32 15.96
CA LEU A 4 12.17 -3.62 15.32
C LEU A 4 13.13 -3.42 14.14
N ASP A 5 14.33 -4.00 14.25
CA ASP A 5 15.29 -4.02 13.15
C ASP A 5 14.88 -5.09 12.12
N VAL A 6 13.97 -4.72 11.23
CA VAL A 6 13.57 -5.54 10.09
C VAL A 6 14.68 -5.52 9.04
N ARG A 7 15.20 -6.69 8.67
CA ARG A 7 16.20 -6.83 7.61
C ARG A 7 15.53 -7.24 6.30
N GLU A 8 16.18 -6.97 5.18
CA GLU A 8 15.61 -7.23 3.85
C GLU A 8 15.41 -8.75 3.60
N GLU A 9 16.30 -9.58 4.16
CA GLU A 9 16.22 -11.04 4.10
C GLU A 9 15.05 -11.64 4.90
N ASP A 10 14.46 -10.88 5.82
CA ASP A 10 13.33 -11.33 6.65
C ASP A 10 11.97 -11.11 5.95
N LEU A 11 11.95 -10.44 4.78
CA LEU A 11 10.74 -10.24 3.98
C LEU A 11 10.30 -11.56 3.31
N LEU A 12 9.01 -11.87 3.40
CA LEU A 12 8.44 -13.09 2.85
C LEU A 12 7.72 -12.81 1.52
N SER A 13 7.57 -13.86 0.71
CA SER A 13 6.74 -13.84 -0.50
C SER A 13 5.68 -14.93 -0.48
N ASP A 14 4.55 -14.67 -1.14
CA ASP A 14 3.55 -15.70 -1.43
C ASP A 14 3.98 -16.60 -2.60
N GLU A 15 3.12 -17.56 -2.98
CA GLU A 15 3.35 -18.50 -4.08
C GLU A 15 3.51 -17.82 -5.46
N ASN A 16 3.05 -16.57 -5.58
CA ASN A 16 3.14 -15.78 -6.80
C ASN A 16 4.32 -14.78 -6.76
N GLY A 17 5.16 -14.83 -5.74
CA GLY A 17 6.30 -13.92 -5.57
C GLY A 17 5.94 -12.52 -5.05
N ASN A 18 4.70 -12.31 -4.60
CA ASN A 18 4.31 -11.02 -4.01
C ASN A 18 4.75 -10.91 -2.57
N TYR A 19 5.02 -9.70 -2.10
CA TYR A 19 5.30 -9.46 -0.69
C TYR A 19 4.16 -9.97 0.20
N ALA A 20 4.54 -10.73 1.23
CA ALA A 20 3.62 -11.26 2.22
C ALA A 20 4.24 -11.15 3.62
N TYR A 21 3.40 -11.25 4.65
CA TYR A 21 3.85 -11.37 6.03
C TYR A 21 3.06 -12.43 6.79
N LEU A 22 3.65 -12.97 7.85
CA LEU A 22 3.00 -13.95 8.71
C LEU A 22 2.05 -13.24 9.68
N THR A 23 0.80 -13.68 9.68
CA THR A 23 -0.21 -13.28 10.66
C THR A 23 -0.13 -14.15 11.91
N LEU A 24 -0.75 -13.66 13.00
CA LEU A 24 -0.94 -14.45 14.21
C LEU A 24 -1.83 -15.67 13.87
N GLY A 25 -1.21 -16.85 13.82
CA GLY A 25 -1.84 -18.07 13.30
C GLY A 25 -1.01 -18.80 12.25
N GLY A 26 0.13 -18.23 11.83
CA GLY A 26 1.03 -18.88 10.87
C GLY A 26 0.51 -18.86 9.43
N ILE A 27 -0.41 -17.94 9.11
CA ILE A 27 -0.97 -17.76 7.79
C ILE A 27 -0.24 -16.62 7.10
N LEU A 28 0.27 -16.87 5.88
CA LEU A 28 0.79 -15.81 5.02
C LEU A 28 -0.35 -14.94 4.52
N TYR A 29 -0.22 -13.63 4.73
CA TYR A 29 -1.13 -12.63 4.19
C TYR A 29 -0.40 -11.79 3.15
N THR A 30 -1.00 -11.69 1.95
CA THR A 30 -0.53 -10.85 0.85
C THR A 30 -1.32 -9.53 0.84
N PRO A 31 -0.69 -8.38 1.16
CA PRO A 31 -1.36 -7.08 1.11
C PRO A 31 -1.66 -6.63 -0.32
N SER A 32 -2.59 -5.70 -0.47
CA SER A 32 -2.94 -5.11 -1.76
C SER A 32 -2.81 -3.60 -1.73
N TYR A 33 -1.89 -3.09 -2.52
CA TYR A 33 -1.49 -1.70 -2.58
C TYR A 33 -2.31 -0.97 -3.64
N LEU A 34 -2.61 0.31 -3.40
CA LEU A 34 -3.24 1.16 -4.40
C LEU A 34 -2.40 1.15 -5.68
N ASP A 35 -3.04 0.85 -6.80
CA ASP A 35 -2.39 0.77 -8.11
C ASP A 35 -2.87 1.90 -9.02
N SER A 36 -4.19 2.08 -9.16
CA SER A 36 -4.74 3.08 -10.06
C SER A 36 -6.16 3.50 -9.66
N ILE A 37 -6.58 4.67 -10.16
CA ILE A 37 -7.95 5.17 -10.06
C ILE A 37 -8.44 5.50 -11.46
N ASP A 38 -9.51 4.85 -11.90
CA ASP A 38 -10.22 5.15 -13.13
C ASP A 38 -11.07 6.42 -12.95
N TYR A 39 -10.47 7.57 -13.27
CA TYR A 39 -11.13 8.87 -13.16
C TYR A 39 -12.35 9.02 -14.07
N SER A 40 -12.51 8.19 -15.11
CA SER A 40 -13.72 8.22 -15.95
C SER A 40 -14.96 7.71 -15.23
N LYS A 41 -14.78 6.88 -14.18
CA LYS A 41 -15.84 6.34 -13.33
C LYS A 41 -15.91 7.01 -11.96
N CYS A 42 -14.88 7.76 -11.58
CA CYS A 42 -14.79 8.34 -10.24
C CYS A 42 -15.88 9.41 -10.04
N GLU A 43 -16.72 9.22 -9.03
CA GLU A 43 -17.76 10.19 -8.66
C GLU A 43 -17.28 11.27 -7.68
N HIS A 44 -15.97 11.33 -7.38
CA HIS A 44 -15.38 12.30 -6.47
C HIS A 44 -16.04 12.38 -5.08
N CYS A 45 -16.54 11.26 -4.56
CA CYS A 45 -17.24 11.19 -3.26
C CYS A 45 -16.32 11.13 -2.02
N GLU A 46 -15.00 11.14 -2.21
CA GLU A 46 -13.96 11.19 -1.17
C GLU A 46 -13.95 10.04 -0.13
N ARG A 47 -14.78 8.99 -0.29
CA ARG A 47 -14.84 7.88 0.68
C ARG A 47 -13.52 7.15 0.87
N CYS A 48 -12.80 6.88 -0.22
CA CYS A 48 -11.47 6.26 -0.17
C CYS A 48 -10.45 7.14 0.59
N LEU A 49 -10.62 8.46 0.53
CA LEU A 49 -9.75 9.44 1.16
C LEU A 49 -9.96 9.47 2.67
N ASN A 50 -11.22 9.46 3.08
CA ASN A 50 -11.60 9.52 4.49
C ASN A 50 -11.16 8.30 5.32
N LEU A 51 -10.88 7.17 4.66
CA LEU A 51 -10.40 5.94 5.31
C LEU A 51 -8.88 5.75 5.26
N CYS A 52 -8.17 6.55 4.47
CA CYS A 52 -6.73 6.36 4.29
C CYS A 52 -5.96 7.06 5.41
N GLU A 53 -5.54 6.30 6.42
CA GLU A 53 -4.71 6.81 7.54
C GLU A 53 -3.34 7.31 7.05
N THR A 54 -2.83 6.70 5.98
CA THR A 54 -1.58 7.05 5.33
C THR A 54 -1.79 7.98 4.15
N ARG A 55 -2.88 8.78 4.14
CA ARG A 55 -3.14 9.72 3.04
C ARG A 55 -1.93 10.62 2.85
N GLY A 56 -1.32 10.52 1.69
CA GLY A 56 -0.48 11.59 1.19
C GLY A 56 -1.37 12.61 0.52
N ILE A 57 -1.01 13.86 0.69
CA ILE A 57 -1.61 14.99 0.02
C ILE A 57 -0.46 15.59 -0.79
N ASP A 58 -0.65 15.86 -2.07
CA ASP A 58 0.35 16.62 -2.81
C ASP A 58 0.47 18.05 -2.28
N GLU A 59 1.42 18.80 -2.83
CA GLU A 59 1.65 20.20 -2.49
C GLU A 59 0.41 21.10 -2.70
N GLU A 60 -0.59 20.61 -3.44
CA GLU A 60 -1.82 21.34 -3.79
C GLU A 60 -3.03 20.92 -2.94
N GLY A 61 -2.88 20.05 -1.95
CA GLY A 61 -4.01 19.62 -1.12
C GLY A 61 -4.80 18.45 -1.71
N LYS A 62 -4.40 17.89 -2.86
CA LYS A 62 -5.12 16.83 -3.56
C LYS A 62 -4.56 15.47 -3.20
N ILE A 63 -5.45 14.49 -3.12
CA ILE A 63 -5.03 13.11 -2.93
C ILE A 63 -4.71 12.52 -4.28
N VAL A 64 -3.42 12.35 -4.50
CA VAL A 64 -2.86 11.75 -5.71
C VAL A 64 -2.63 10.26 -5.44
N PRO A 65 -2.89 9.38 -6.42
CA PRO A 65 -2.54 7.96 -6.32
C PRO A 65 -1.03 7.70 -6.10
N ASP A 66 -0.16 8.69 -6.32
CA ASP A 66 1.30 8.61 -6.27
C ASP A 66 1.90 8.59 -4.85
N PHE A 67 1.20 7.99 -3.90
CA PHE A 67 1.76 7.68 -2.58
C PHE A 67 2.06 6.18 -2.37
N PRO A 68 2.68 5.45 -3.33
CA PRO A 68 2.96 4.03 -3.18
C PRO A 68 3.94 3.76 -2.03
N GLU A 69 4.84 4.69 -1.72
CA GLU A 69 5.77 4.60 -0.58
C GLU A 69 5.09 4.48 0.78
N ILE A 70 3.96 5.18 0.99
CA ILE A 70 3.29 5.22 2.30
C ILE A 70 2.02 4.37 2.34
N CYS A 71 1.57 3.82 1.20
CA CYS A 71 0.45 2.90 1.15
C CYS A 71 0.73 1.65 1.97
N SER A 72 -0.08 1.40 3.01
CA SER A 72 0.05 0.23 3.89
C SER A 72 -0.42 -1.09 3.28
N GLY A 73 -1.06 -1.06 2.11
CA GLY A 73 -1.59 -2.25 1.46
C GLY A 73 -2.91 -2.78 2.06
N CYS A 74 -3.66 -1.94 2.80
CA CYS A 74 -4.89 -2.33 3.51
C CYS A 74 -6.13 -2.53 2.63
N ARG A 75 -6.12 -2.06 1.37
CA ARG A 75 -7.22 -2.19 0.39
C ARG A 75 -8.56 -1.53 0.79
N HIS A 76 -8.62 -0.72 1.85
CA HIS A 76 -9.88 -0.05 2.24
C HIS A 76 -10.45 0.88 1.16
N CYS A 77 -9.58 1.55 0.40
CA CYS A 77 -9.97 2.46 -0.66
C CYS A 77 -10.75 1.77 -1.80
N GLU A 78 -10.33 0.57 -2.19
CA GLU A 78 -11.02 -0.24 -3.20
C GLU A 78 -12.36 -0.75 -2.67
N ASN A 79 -12.38 -1.28 -1.44
CA ASN A 79 -13.58 -1.86 -0.85
C ASN A 79 -14.72 -0.85 -0.64
N VAL A 80 -14.40 0.41 -0.35
CA VAL A 80 -15.40 1.45 -0.08
C VAL A 80 -15.88 2.17 -1.35
N CYS A 81 -15.20 2.00 -2.48
CA CYS A 81 -15.49 2.75 -3.70
C CYS A 81 -16.80 2.28 -4.36
N PRO A 82 -17.89 3.08 -4.35
CA PRO A 82 -19.16 2.65 -4.93
C PRO A 82 -19.08 2.50 -6.45
N ALA A 83 -18.28 3.35 -7.11
CA ALA A 83 -18.08 3.36 -8.55
C ALA A 83 -17.12 2.25 -9.04
N LYS A 84 -16.47 1.53 -8.11
CA LYS A 84 -15.42 0.54 -8.43
C LYS A 84 -14.33 1.11 -9.35
N SER A 85 -13.97 2.38 -9.12
CA SER A 85 -12.94 3.07 -9.90
C SER A 85 -11.54 2.86 -9.32
N VAL A 86 -11.42 2.46 -8.05
CA VAL A 86 -10.13 2.24 -7.38
C VAL A 86 -9.71 0.78 -7.59
N VAL A 87 -8.44 0.57 -7.95
CA VAL A 87 -7.83 -0.75 -8.11
C VAL A 87 -6.69 -0.88 -7.12
N ALA A 88 -6.68 -1.98 -6.36
CA ALA A 88 -5.56 -2.36 -5.50
C ALA A 88 -5.05 -3.75 -5.87
N ARG A 89 -3.73 -3.94 -5.85
CA ARG A 89 -3.11 -5.23 -6.18
C ARG A 89 -1.90 -5.57 -5.30
N PRO A 90 -1.57 -6.85 -5.16
CA PRO A 90 -0.28 -7.27 -4.63
C PRO A 90 0.89 -6.69 -5.42
N ILE A 91 2.02 -6.48 -4.75
CA ILE A 91 3.27 -6.08 -5.38
C ILE A 91 4.30 -7.21 -5.26
N PRO A 92 5.16 -7.40 -6.28
CA PRO A 92 6.30 -8.31 -6.18
C PRO A 92 7.20 -7.97 -4.99
N ILE A 93 7.83 -8.98 -4.39
CA ILE A 93 8.75 -8.77 -3.27
C ILE A 93 9.91 -7.83 -3.63
N GLU A 94 10.35 -7.81 -4.89
CA GLU A 94 11.36 -6.90 -5.43
C GLU A 94 10.95 -5.43 -5.32
N GLU A 95 9.69 -5.13 -5.60
CA GLU A 95 9.14 -3.78 -5.45
C GLU A 95 9.07 -3.39 -3.97
N MET A 96 8.70 -4.34 -3.08
CA MET A 96 8.75 -4.08 -1.64
C MET A 96 10.17 -3.81 -1.14
N LYS A 97 11.16 -4.61 -1.57
CA LYS A 97 12.59 -4.41 -1.25
C LYS A 97 13.06 -3.03 -1.68
N LYS A 98 12.66 -2.58 -2.88
CA LYS A 98 12.94 -1.23 -3.37
C LYS A 98 12.35 -0.15 -2.45
N ARG A 99 11.08 -0.28 -2.04
CA ARG A 99 10.42 0.65 -1.11
C ARG A 99 11.12 0.69 0.25
N PHE A 100 11.46 -0.47 0.81
CA PHE A 100 12.18 -0.59 2.07
C PHE A 100 13.53 0.14 2.04
N ARG A 101 14.34 -0.07 0.99
CA ARG A 101 15.63 0.61 0.80
C ARG A 101 15.45 2.13 0.71
N LYS A 102 14.47 2.61 -0.09
CA LYS A 102 14.13 4.04 -0.20
C LYS A 102 13.78 4.64 1.17
N TYR A 103 12.95 3.94 1.96
CA TYR A 103 12.57 4.38 3.31
C TYR A 103 13.78 4.47 4.26
N LYS A 104 14.63 3.43 4.33
CA LYS A 104 15.87 3.46 5.12
C LYS A 104 16.80 4.60 4.71
N SER A 105 16.93 4.88 3.41
CA SER A 105 17.72 6.03 2.92
C SER A 105 17.12 7.39 3.28
N SER A 106 15.79 7.51 3.39
CA SER A 106 15.12 8.78 3.75
C SER A 106 15.19 9.13 5.25
N LYS A 107 15.59 8.16 6.08
CA LYS A 107 15.75 8.29 7.54
C LYS A 107 17.20 8.56 7.96
N GLY A 108 18.13 8.64 7.00
CA GLY A 108 19.54 8.97 7.20
C GLY A 108 19.83 10.46 7.14
#